data_AF-A0A962EJH4-F1
#
_entry.id   AF-A0A962EJH4-F1
#
_cell.length_a   1.000
_cell.length_b   1.000
_cell.length_c   1.000
_cell.angle_alpha   90.00
_cell.angle_beta   90.00
_cell.angle_gamma   90.00
#
_symmetry.space_group_name_H-M   'P 1'
#
loop_
_entity.id
_entity.type
_entity.pdbx_description
1 polymer ?
#
loop_
_entity_poly.entity_id
_entity_poly.type
_entity_poly.pdbx_seq_one_letter_code
_entity_poly.pdbx_strand_id
1 'polypeptide(L)'
;MRTNSLDVCIQGSQLKGNGEPQGSPLDREDAPQLTREIEALCATLRCPKPQRTVFTAEFSLRLYRHRGWLGPTRKRTLALGWPILHLLDADELRAALALALLGESVGIGLSAAGAGDGRVAELLGTPLLLRTLTRLLAAEYVGAEHWFAGFNQDARQQPEPPAGAFDQLRQRILACGRAGWQPALARALQEPAAGARILVLGEPVLEGGSHRTAASAWLWEGMIGRLWTALESPFVALLSPSWSARHRAQSAARSRVRELEDRRRQGRIEMPELVELARTVEQLAGARAAYPLYRQAYASQRSPQLALALARTMAAVDLPQARIALAHLAGSSHALASEAEHLLRALPDVTQTGEPASEHPS
;
A
#
# COMPACT_ATOMS: atom_id res chain seq x y z
N MET A 1 24.70 -17.67 -8.36
CA MET A 1 24.23 -16.30 -8.67
C MET A 1 22.73 -16.24 -8.39
N ARG A 2 22.32 -15.68 -7.24
CA ARG A 2 20.92 -15.28 -7.05
C ARG A 2 20.75 -14.03 -7.90
N THR A 3 20.14 -14.14 -9.06
CA THR A 3 19.53 -12.97 -9.68
C THR A 3 18.58 -12.43 -8.62
N ASN A 4 18.89 -11.25 -8.08
CA ASN A 4 17.92 -10.44 -7.37
C ASN A 4 16.83 -10.13 -8.39
N SER A 5 15.92 -11.07 -8.62
CA SER A 5 14.65 -10.82 -9.23
C SER A 5 13.99 -9.86 -8.26
N LEU A 6 14.20 -8.56 -8.49
CA LEU A 6 13.52 -7.48 -7.79
C LEU A 6 12.07 -7.90 -7.80
N ASP A 7 11.54 -8.25 -6.62
CA ASP A 7 10.22 -8.82 -6.51
C ASP A 7 9.26 -7.73 -6.97
N VAL A 8 8.85 -7.79 -8.24
CA VAL A 8 8.06 -6.73 -8.89
C VAL A 8 6.78 -6.62 -8.09
N CYS A 9 6.66 -5.61 -7.25
CA CYS A 9 5.54 -5.45 -6.33
C CYS A 9 4.76 -4.21 -6.75
N ILE A 10 3.44 -4.31 -6.75
CA ILE A 10 2.55 -3.16 -6.91
C ILE A 10 2.69 -2.32 -5.65
N GLN A 11 3.16 -1.09 -5.82
CA GLN A 11 3.34 -0.11 -4.75
C GLN A 11 2.63 1.19 -5.14
N GLY A 12 2.10 1.93 -4.17
CA GLY A 12 1.39 3.17 -4.50
C GLY A 12 2.30 4.25 -5.09
N SER A 13 3.61 4.24 -4.80
CA SER A 13 4.59 5.11 -5.46
C SER A 13 4.69 4.89 -6.99
N GLN A 14 4.31 3.70 -7.48
CA GLN A 14 4.19 3.40 -8.91
C GLN A 14 2.86 3.86 -9.51
N LEU A 15 1.83 4.08 -8.68
CA LEU A 15 0.49 4.51 -9.09
C LEU A 15 0.44 6.04 -9.24
N LYS A 16 1.39 6.56 -10.03
CA LYS A 16 1.54 7.99 -10.34
C LYS A 16 1.71 8.16 -11.85
N GLY A 17 0.94 9.08 -12.41
CA GLY A 17 1.02 9.40 -13.83
C GLY A 17 2.26 10.23 -14.16
N ASN A 18 2.91 9.92 -15.28
CA ASN A 18 4.00 10.75 -15.83
C ASN A 18 3.51 11.86 -16.78
N GLY A 19 2.28 11.72 -17.28
CA GLY A 19 1.69 12.61 -18.27
C GLY A 19 0.78 13.69 -17.69
N GLU A 20 -0.03 14.26 -18.59
CA GLU A 20 -1.15 15.11 -18.19
C GLU A 20 -2.06 14.33 -17.23
N PRO A 21 -2.41 14.89 -16.07
CA PRO A 21 -3.25 14.20 -15.10
C PRO A 21 -4.63 13.89 -15.67
N GLN A 22 -5.06 12.64 -15.53
CA GLN A 22 -6.38 12.18 -15.96
C GLN A 22 -7.31 12.03 -14.75
N GLY A 23 -8.53 12.54 -14.87
CA GLY A 23 -9.56 12.40 -13.84
C GLY A 23 -10.63 13.48 -13.89
N SER A 24 -11.36 13.63 -12.79
CA SER A 24 -12.52 14.53 -12.72
C SER A 24 -12.08 15.97 -12.43
N PRO A 25 -12.53 16.97 -13.20
CA PRO A 25 -12.25 18.36 -12.88
C PRO A 25 -12.83 18.75 -11.51
N LEU A 26 -12.09 19.57 -10.77
CA LEU A 26 -12.58 20.20 -9.56
C LEU A 26 -13.51 21.34 -9.94
N ASP A 27 -14.80 21.20 -9.63
CA ASP A 27 -15.72 22.34 -9.63
C ASP A 27 -15.56 23.13 -8.31
N ARG A 28 -15.54 24.45 -8.42
CA ARG A 28 -15.49 25.35 -7.26
C ARG A 28 -16.74 25.23 -6.40
N GLU A 29 -17.89 24.97 -7.02
CA GLU A 29 -19.18 24.86 -6.30
C GLU A 29 -19.26 23.57 -5.48
N ASP A 30 -18.67 22.48 -5.97
CA ASP A 30 -18.65 21.20 -5.29
C ASP A 30 -17.66 21.13 -4.11
N ALA A 31 -16.64 22.00 -4.09
CA ALA A 31 -15.55 21.96 -3.12
C ALA A 31 -15.02 23.36 -2.72
N PRO A 32 -15.89 24.28 -2.24
CA PRO A 32 -15.55 25.69 -2.06
C PRO A 32 -14.47 25.92 -0.99
N GLN A 33 -14.37 25.06 0.02
CA GLN A 33 -13.30 25.14 1.02
C GLN A 33 -11.95 24.81 0.40
N LEU A 34 -11.83 23.69 -0.32
CA LEU A 34 -10.60 23.28 -1.00
C LEU A 34 -10.13 24.32 -2.03
N THR A 35 -11.06 24.89 -2.81
CA THR A 35 -10.70 25.97 -3.75
C THR A 35 -10.14 27.20 -3.02
N ARG A 36 -10.76 27.62 -1.92
CA ARG A 36 -10.26 28.76 -1.11
C ARG A 36 -8.87 28.48 -0.54
N GLU A 37 -8.62 27.27 -0.05
CA GLU A 37 -7.31 26.88 0.46
C GLU A 37 -6.23 26.92 -0.63
N ILE A 38 -6.52 26.40 -1.84
CA ILE A 38 -5.58 26.46 -2.97
C ILE A 38 -5.28 27.92 -3.34
N GLU A 39 -6.32 28.77 -3.43
CA GLU A 39 -6.15 30.19 -3.75
C GLU A 39 -5.33 30.94 -2.69
N ALA A 40 -5.59 30.69 -1.41
CA ALA A 40 -4.87 31.26 -0.29
C ALA A 40 -3.40 30.83 -0.30
N LEU A 41 -3.12 29.53 -0.49
CA LEU A 41 -1.75 29.02 -0.60
C LEU A 41 -1.01 29.65 -1.79
N CYS A 42 -1.65 29.77 -2.97
CA CYS A 42 -1.02 30.43 -4.11
C CYS A 42 -0.67 31.89 -3.83
N ALA A 43 -1.56 32.63 -3.16
CA ALA A 43 -1.33 34.02 -2.78
C ALA A 43 -0.15 34.13 -1.80
N THR A 44 -0.15 33.34 -0.73
CA THR A 44 0.90 33.40 0.30
C THR A 44 2.26 32.90 -0.21
N LEU A 45 2.26 31.82 -1.00
CA LEU A 45 3.47 31.30 -1.66
C LEU A 45 3.90 32.16 -2.87
N ARG A 46 3.15 33.22 -3.22
CA ARG A 46 3.41 34.08 -4.39
C ARG A 46 3.67 33.26 -5.66
N CYS A 47 2.96 32.15 -5.82
CA CYS A 47 3.10 31.28 -6.99
C CYS A 47 1.88 31.45 -7.90
N PRO A 48 2.02 31.36 -9.23
CA PRO A 48 0.87 31.53 -10.10
C PRO A 48 -0.15 30.41 -9.84
N LYS A 49 -1.44 30.76 -9.91
CA LYS A 49 -2.54 29.81 -9.70
C LYS A 49 -2.55 28.71 -10.78
N PRO A 50 -2.90 27.46 -10.45
CA PRO A 50 -3.16 26.45 -11.46
C PRO A 50 -4.37 26.86 -12.31
N GLN A 51 -4.29 26.68 -13.63
CA GLN A 51 -5.42 26.96 -14.54
C GLN A 51 -6.51 25.90 -14.43
N ARG A 52 -6.14 24.69 -14.02
CA ARG A 52 -7.06 23.57 -13.82
C ARG A 52 -6.65 22.79 -12.58
N THR A 53 -7.63 22.34 -11.82
CA THR A 53 -7.43 21.36 -10.76
C THR A 53 -8.27 20.13 -11.10
N VAL A 54 -7.70 18.94 -10.92
CA VAL A 54 -8.38 17.68 -11.21
C VAL A 54 -8.18 16.70 -10.05
N PHE A 55 -9.23 16.01 -9.67
CA PHE A 55 -9.12 14.80 -8.85
C PHE A 55 -8.62 13.66 -9.72
N THR A 56 -7.64 12.91 -9.24
CA THR A 56 -7.06 11.77 -9.99
C THR A 56 -7.06 10.51 -9.15
N ALA A 57 -6.87 9.37 -9.79
CA ALA A 57 -6.67 8.09 -9.10
C ALA A 57 -5.23 7.89 -8.61
N GLU A 58 -4.35 8.89 -8.77
CA GLU A 58 -2.94 8.77 -8.43
C GLU A 58 -2.72 8.78 -6.91
N PHE A 59 -1.71 8.06 -6.42
CA PHE A 59 -1.22 8.19 -5.04
C PHE A 59 -0.28 9.39 -4.89
N SER A 60 -0.63 10.52 -5.51
CA SER A 60 0.17 11.74 -5.42
C SER A 60 -0.63 13.02 -5.64
N LEU A 61 -0.15 14.10 -5.03
CA LEU A 61 -0.43 15.48 -5.37
C LEU A 61 0.75 16.02 -6.18
N ARG A 62 0.48 16.59 -7.35
CA ARG A 62 1.54 17.14 -8.18
C ARG A 62 1.03 18.26 -9.07
N LEU A 63 1.93 19.17 -9.43
CA LEU A 63 1.64 20.20 -10.40
C LEU A 63 2.22 19.85 -11.76
N TYR A 64 1.37 19.44 -12.69
CA TYR A 64 1.76 19.20 -14.08
C TYR A 64 1.89 20.53 -14.83
N ARG A 65 2.96 20.67 -15.60
CA ARG A 65 3.25 21.86 -16.42
C ARG A 65 3.39 21.44 -17.88
N HIS A 66 2.44 21.82 -18.72
CA HIS A 66 2.54 21.57 -20.16
C HIS A 66 3.49 22.58 -20.80
N ARG A 67 4.62 22.10 -21.33
CA ARG A 67 5.56 22.90 -22.13
C ARG A 67 5.15 22.79 -23.60
N GLY A 68 4.74 23.91 -24.20
CA GLY A 68 4.54 23.97 -25.64
C GLY A 68 5.88 23.92 -26.38
N TRP A 69 5.88 23.41 -27.60
CA TRP A 69 7.10 23.24 -28.41
C TRP A 69 7.86 24.55 -28.67
N LEU A 70 7.17 25.70 -28.74
CA LEU A 70 7.75 26.99 -29.14
C LEU A 70 7.39 28.17 -28.20
N GLY A 71 7.16 27.97 -26.91
CA GLY A 71 6.77 29.13 -26.06
C GLY A 71 6.64 28.90 -24.56
N PRO A 72 6.28 29.97 -23.81
CA PRO A 72 6.11 29.93 -22.36
C PRO A 72 5.05 28.91 -21.96
N THR A 73 5.18 28.39 -20.73
CA THR A 73 4.35 27.31 -20.18
C THR A 73 2.87 27.68 -20.25
N ARG A 74 2.08 26.95 -21.04
CA ARG A 74 0.71 27.39 -21.37
C ARG A 74 -0.34 26.94 -20.35
N LYS A 75 -0.14 25.79 -19.70
CA LYS A 75 -1.14 25.19 -18.80
C LYS A 75 -0.47 24.55 -17.59
N ARG A 76 -0.96 24.86 -16.40
CA ARG A 76 -0.63 24.22 -15.12
C ARG A 76 -1.87 23.51 -14.61
N THR A 77 -1.76 22.20 -14.41
CA THR A 77 -2.84 21.37 -13.88
C THR A 77 -2.40 20.84 -12.53
N LEU A 78 -3.12 21.19 -11.47
CA LEU A 78 -2.93 20.61 -10.15
C LEU A 78 -3.68 19.28 -10.08
N ALA A 79 -2.94 18.18 -9.97
CA ALA A 79 -3.49 16.86 -9.76
C ALA A 79 -3.66 16.60 -8.26
N LEU A 80 -4.88 16.26 -7.85
CA LEU A 80 -5.24 15.91 -6.50
C LEU A 80 -5.52 14.41 -6.43
N GLY A 81 -4.51 13.62 -6.07
CA GLY A 81 -4.62 12.20 -5.86
C GLY A 81 -5.67 11.86 -4.81
N TRP A 82 -6.77 11.25 -5.24
CA TRP A 82 -7.92 10.94 -4.40
C TRP A 82 -7.57 10.08 -3.18
N PRO A 83 -6.73 9.03 -3.29
CA PRO A 83 -6.27 8.30 -2.11
C PRO A 83 -5.59 9.21 -1.07
N ILE A 84 -4.80 10.21 -1.48
CA ILE A 84 -4.10 11.12 -0.55
C ILE A 84 -5.09 11.91 0.31
N LEU A 85 -6.25 12.31 -0.24
CA LEU A 85 -7.28 13.01 0.50
C LEU A 85 -7.93 12.16 1.60
N HIS A 86 -7.84 10.82 1.50
CA HIS A 86 -8.31 9.89 2.53
C HIS A 86 -7.23 9.54 3.56
N LEU A 87 -5.95 9.73 3.22
CA LEU A 87 -4.82 9.43 4.12
C LEU A 87 -4.50 10.60 5.05
N LEU A 88 -4.62 11.82 4.54
CA LEU A 88 -4.28 13.04 5.26
C LEU A 88 -5.52 13.68 5.89
N ASP A 89 -5.34 14.34 7.04
CA ASP A 89 -6.33 15.32 7.50
C ASP A 89 -6.23 16.64 6.72
N ALA A 90 -7.12 17.58 7.03
CA ALA A 90 -7.18 18.88 6.35
C ALA A 90 -5.87 19.69 6.45
N ASP A 91 -5.26 19.74 7.63
CA ASP A 91 -4.02 20.52 7.84
C ASP A 91 -2.85 19.86 7.12
N GLU A 92 -2.78 18.54 7.18
CA GLU A 92 -1.76 17.76 6.49
C GLU A 92 -1.86 17.90 4.97
N LEU A 93 -3.10 17.85 4.45
CA LEU A 93 -3.35 18.09 3.03
C LEU A 93 -2.94 19.51 2.65
N ARG A 94 -3.15 20.51 3.51
CA ARG A 94 -2.70 21.89 3.26
C ARG A 94 -1.18 21.98 3.11
N ALA A 95 -0.40 21.30 3.96
CA ALA A 95 1.05 21.21 3.80
C ALA A 95 1.47 20.48 2.52
N ALA A 96 0.81 19.36 2.20
CA ALA A 96 1.07 18.61 0.98
C ALA A 96 0.73 19.42 -0.30
N LEU A 97 -0.35 20.20 -0.28
CA LEU A 97 -0.72 21.14 -1.35
C LEU A 97 0.33 22.24 -1.51
N ALA A 98 0.85 22.79 -0.42
CA ALA A 98 1.87 23.83 -0.46
C ALA A 98 3.15 23.35 -1.17
N LEU A 99 3.64 22.15 -0.82
CA LEU A 99 4.74 21.48 -1.50
C LEU A 99 4.44 21.24 -3.00
N ALA A 100 3.24 20.72 -3.32
CA ALA A 100 2.84 20.46 -4.70
C ALA A 100 2.79 21.74 -5.55
N LEU A 101 2.31 22.85 -4.99
CA LEU A 101 2.26 24.16 -5.65
C LEU A 101 3.65 24.75 -5.91
N LEU A 102 4.63 24.44 -5.05
CA LEU A 102 6.06 24.74 -5.26
C LEU A 102 6.71 23.85 -6.34
N GLY A 103 5.98 22.87 -6.87
CA GLY A 103 6.41 22.01 -7.96
C GLY A 103 6.96 20.66 -7.50
N GLU A 104 6.90 20.35 -6.21
CA GLU A 104 7.18 19.00 -5.75
C GLU A 104 6.06 18.04 -6.14
N SER A 105 6.40 16.76 -6.21
CA SER A 105 5.40 15.70 -6.25
C SER A 105 5.34 15.08 -4.87
N VAL A 106 4.20 15.21 -4.23
CA VAL A 106 3.96 14.68 -2.87
C VAL A 106 3.10 13.44 -3.00
N GLY A 107 3.56 12.29 -2.55
CA GLY A 107 2.79 11.04 -2.63
C GLY A 107 3.08 10.17 -1.43
N ILE A 108 2.56 8.95 -1.44
CA ILE A 108 3.07 7.94 -0.49
C ILE A 108 4.50 7.60 -0.88
N GLY A 109 5.34 7.47 0.14
CA GLY A 109 6.78 7.43 -0.01
C GLY A 109 7.39 8.82 -0.18
N LEU A 110 8.60 8.99 0.32
CA LEU A 110 9.29 10.27 0.31
C LEU A 110 10.37 10.28 -0.75
N SER A 111 10.35 11.31 -1.60
CA SER A 111 11.53 11.65 -2.37
C SER A 111 12.58 12.26 -1.44
N ALA A 112 13.85 11.93 -1.65
CA ALA A 112 14.97 12.55 -0.96
C ALA A 112 15.05 14.08 -1.19
N ALA A 113 14.43 14.59 -2.27
CA ALA A 113 14.37 16.02 -2.54
C ALA A 113 13.29 16.70 -1.67
N GLY A 114 13.67 17.80 -1.00
CA GLY A 114 12.80 18.65 -0.18
C GLY A 114 13.02 20.14 -0.44
N ALA A 115 13.09 20.54 -1.71
CA ALA A 115 13.44 21.91 -2.10
C ALA A 115 12.46 22.97 -1.57
N GLY A 116 11.20 22.59 -1.33
CA GLY A 116 10.14 23.43 -0.78
C GLY A 116 9.99 23.34 0.74
N ASP A 117 10.71 22.43 1.42
CA ASP A 117 10.49 22.15 2.84
C ASP A 117 10.67 23.36 3.73
N GLY A 118 11.80 24.08 3.61
CA GLY A 118 12.06 25.26 4.42
C GLY A 118 10.98 26.33 4.26
N ARG A 119 10.48 26.51 3.04
CA ARG A 119 9.44 27.51 2.73
C ARG A 119 8.07 27.10 3.26
N VAL A 120 7.74 25.81 3.19
CA VAL A 120 6.48 25.29 3.76
C VAL A 120 6.53 25.28 5.29
N ALA A 121 7.69 24.95 5.88
CA ALA A 121 7.92 25.00 7.33
C ALA A 121 7.82 26.43 7.87
N GLU A 122 8.39 27.43 7.17
CA GLU A 122 8.23 28.85 7.53
C GLU A 122 6.76 29.29 7.48
N LEU A 123 6.02 28.84 6.47
CA LEU A 123 4.64 29.24 6.26
C LEU A 123 3.64 28.57 7.23
N LEU A 124 3.76 27.27 7.42
CA LEU A 124 2.76 26.45 8.11
C LEU A 124 3.27 25.85 9.43
N GLY A 125 4.54 26.03 9.73
CA GLY A 125 5.22 25.44 10.88
C GLY A 125 5.87 24.10 10.56
N THR A 126 7.11 23.91 11.03
CA THR A 126 7.85 22.64 10.97
C THR A 126 7.04 21.46 11.53
N PRO A 127 6.33 21.56 12.69
CA PRO A 127 5.60 20.41 13.23
C PRO A 127 4.54 19.85 12.27
N LEU A 128 3.83 20.72 11.54
CA LEU A 128 2.82 20.27 10.59
C LEU A 128 3.45 19.59 9.37
N LEU A 129 4.49 20.19 8.79
CA LEU A 129 5.20 19.60 7.67
C LEU A 129 5.79 18.23 8.05
N LEU A 130 6.45 18.16 9.21
CA LEU A 130 7.06 16.94 9.74
C LEU A 130 6.02 15.84 9.93
N ARG A 131 4.86 16.17 10.51
CA ARG A 131 3.74 15.23 10.65
C ARG A 131 3.25 14.72 9.30
N THR A 132 3.04 15.61 8.33
CA THR A 132 2.59 15.25 6.97
C THR A 132 3.57 14.30 6.28
N LEU A 133 4.88 14.58 6.32
CA LEU A 133 5.89 13.73 5.68
C LEU A 133 6.00 12.37 6.39
N THR A 134 5.94 12.36 7.73
CA THR A 134 5.90 11.13 8.53
C THR A 134 4.68 10.28 8.17
N ARG A 135 3.51 10.91 8.00
CA ARG A 135 2.24 10.29 7.59
C ARG A 135 2.39 9.61 6.23
N LEU A 136 2.93 10.32 5.25
CA LEU A 136 3.14 9.81 3.89
C LEU A 136 4.16 8.68 3.80
N LEU A 137 5.20 8.72 4.64
CA LEU A 137 6.17 7.63 4.77
C LEU A 137 5.53 6.38 5.37
N ALA A 138 4.84 6.52 6.51
CA ALA A 138 4.14 5.40 7.15
C ALA A 138 3.10 4.77 6.21
N ALA A 139 2.37 5.60 5.47
CA ALA A 139 1.37 5.16 4.49
C ALA A 139 1.94 4.29 3.36
N GLU A 140 3.20 4.46 2.97
CA GLU A 140 3.85 3.58 1.99
C GLU A 140 3.94 2.14 2.49
N TYR A 141 4.39 1.97 3.73
CA TYR A 141 4.56 0.66 4.35
C TYR A 141 3.22 0.01 4.69
N VAL A 142 2.28 0.79 5.26
CA VAL A 142 0.90 0.32 5.46
C VAL A 142 0.28 -0.10 4.13
N GLY A 143 0.48 0.69 3.08
CA GLY A 143 -0.02 0.39 1.75
C GLY A 143 0.54 -0.91 1.17
N ALA A 144 1.85 -1.13 1.28
CA ALA A 144 2.49 -2.36 0.81
C ALA A 144 1.95 -3.60 1.54
N GLU A 145 1.78 -3.52 2.85
CA GLU A 145 1.39 -4.65 3.70
C GLU A 145 -0.12 -4.95 3.66
N HIS A 146 -0.96 -3.92 3.55
CA HIS A 146 -2.41 -4.07 3.72
C HIS A 146 -3.21 -3.72 2.48
N TRP A 147 -2.93 -2.59 1.82
CA TRP A 147 -3.78 -2.12 0.72
C TRP A 147 -3.51 -2.87 -0.58
N PHE A 148 -2.22 -3.06 -0.90
CA PHE A 148 -1.78 -3.67 -2.15
C PHE A 148 -1.45 -5.16 -2.02
N ALA A 149 -1.41 -5.73 -0.82
CA ALA A 149 -1.10 -7.16 -0.63
C ALA A 149 -2.04 -8.07 -1.43
N GLY A 150 -3.35 -7.81 -1.38
CA GLY A 150 -4.34 -8.54 -2.17
C GLY A 150 -4.11 -8.41 -3.68
N PHE A 151 -3.86 -7.18 -4.18
CA PHE A 151 -3.56 -6.99 -5.61
C PHE A 151 -2.28 -7.69 -6.03
N ASN A 152 -1.25 -7.68 -5.18
CA ASN A 152 -0.01 -8.39 -5.43
C ASN A 152 -0.17 -9.91 -5.43
N GLN A 153 -1.17 -10.45 -4.75
CA GLN A 153 -1.54 -11.87 -4.80
C GLN A 153 -2.35 -12.17 -6.05
N ASP A 154 -3.39 -11.41 -6.32
CA ASP A 154 -4.28 -11.57 -7.46
C ASP A 154 -3.54 -11.44 -8.79
N ALA A 155 -2.64 -10.46 -8.92
CA ALA A 155 -1.82 -10.26 -10.11
C ALA A 155 -0.86 -11.42 -10.39
N ARG A 156 -0.59 -12.31 -9.43
CA ARG A 156 0.20 -13.55 -9.69
C ARG A 156 -0.62 -14.57 -10.47
N GLN A 157 -1.95 -14.47 -10.43
CA GLN A 157 -2.89 -15.46 -10.96
C GLN A 157 -3.71 -14.94 -12.14
N GLN A 158 -4.08 -13.66 -12.11
CA GLN A 158 -4.98 -13.04 -13.07
C GLN A 158 -4.21 -12.12 -14.03
N PRO A 159 -4.49 -12.18 -15.34
CA PRO A 159 -3.79 -11.34 -16.33
C PRO A 159 -4.19 -9.87 -16.27
N GLU A 160 -5.39 -9.57 -15.78
CA GLU A 160 -5.98 -8.24 -15.74
C GLU A 160 -6.40 -7.87 -14.31
N PRO A 161 -6.39 -6.58 -13.94
CA PRO A 161 -6.95 -6.12 -12.67
C PRO A 161 -8.45 -6.45 -12.56
N PRO A 162 -8.97 -6.72 -11.35
CA PRO A 162 -10.40 -6.96 -11.15
C PRO A 162 -11.20 -5.69 -11.44
N ALA A 163 -12.45 -5.87 -11.90
CA ALA A 163 -13.41 -4.77 -11.93
C ALA A 163 -13.67 -4.26 -10.50
N GLY A 164 -13.77 -2.94 -10.33
CA GLY A 164 -13.95 -2.35 -9.00
C GLY A 164 -12.67 -2.37 -8.15
N ALA A 165 -11.48 -2.45 -8.77
CA ALA A 165 -10.22 -2.41 -8.05
C ALA A 165 -10.08 -1.13 -7.22
N PHE A 166 -10.61 0.00 -7.68
CA PHE A 166 -10.52 1.25 -6.91
C PHE A 166 -11.43 1.23 -5.68
N ASP A 167 -12.63 0.64 -5.79
CA ASP A 167 -13.51 0.44 -4.63
C ASP A 167 -12.92 -0.56 -3.61
N GLN A 168 -12.30 -1.65 -4.08
CA GLN A 168 -11.59 -2.57 -3.18
C GLN A 168 -10.46 -1.84 -2.42
N LEU A 169 -9.71 -0.99 -3.10
CA LEU A 169 -8.67 -0.17 -2.48
C LEU A 169 -9.26 0.79 -1.44
N ARG A 170 -10.38 1.47 -1.78
CA ARG A 170 -11.11 2.33 -0.84
C ARG A 170 -11.46 1.57 0.44
N GLN A 171 -12.10 0.41 0.31
CA GLN A 171 -12.53 -0.39 1.46
C GLN A 171 -11.34 -0.75 2.35
N ARG A 172 -10.19 -1.12 1.76
CA ARG A 172 -8.97 -1.43 2.51
C ARG A 172 -8.39 -0.21 3.22
N ILE A 173 -8.36 0.96 2.58
CA ILE A 173 -7.89 2.22 3.21
C ILE A 173 -8.80 2.56 4.40
N LEU A 174 -10.12 2.50 4.21
CA LEU A 174 -11.09 2.83 5.26
C LEU A 174 -11.06 1.83 6.41
N ALA A 175 -10.98 0.52 6.13
CA ALA A 175 -10.95 -0.53 7.15
C ALA A 175 -9.65 -0.52 7.96
N CYS A 176 -8.51 -0.20 7.33
CA CYS A 176 -7.23 -0.10 8.01
C CYS A 176 -7.19 1.13 8.95
N GLY A 177 -7.81 2.23 8.53
CA GLY A 177 -7.82 3.47 9.30
C GLY A 177 -6.40 3.94 9.64
N ARG A 178 -6.20 4.32 10.91
CA ARG A 178 -4.88 4.71 11.46
C ARG A 178 -4.19 3.65 12.30
N ALA A 179 -4.77 2.44 12.39
CA ALA A 179 -4.16 1.35 13.13
C ALA A 179 -2.87 0.88 12.40
N GLY A 180 -1.82 0.57 13.15
CA GLY A 180 -0.58 0.03 12.59
C GLY A 180 0.39 1.05 11.97
N TRP A 181 0.06 2.35 11.99
CA TRP A 181 0.94 3.38 11.42
C TRP A 181 2.26 3.53 12.18
N GLN A 182 2.25 3.46 13.51
CA GLN A 182 3.46 3.56 14.33
C GLN A 182 4.44 2.40 14.06
N PRO A 183 4.01 1.11 14.07
CA PRO A 183 4.86 0.01 13.61
C PRO A 183 5.38 0.17 12.19
N ALA A 184 4.55 0.64 11.26
CA ALA A 184 4.94 0.85 9.87
C ALA A 184 6.01 1.94 9.72
N LEU A 185 5.87 3.05 10.44
CA LEU A 185 6.87 4.11 10.51
C LEU A 185 8.19 3.61 11.10
N ALA A 186 8.14 2.83 12.18
CA ALA A 186 9.35 2.27 12.80
C ALA A 186 10.13 1.39 11.82
N ARG A 187 9.44 0.63 10.96
CA ARG A 187 10.07 -0.12 9.85
C ARG A 187 10.63 0.82 8.80
N ALA A 188 9.87 1.84 8.40
CA ALA A 188 10.29 2.80 7.38
C ALA A 188 11.60 3.53 7.72
N LEU A 189 11.77 3.89 8.99
CA LEU A 189 12.96 4.59 9.46
C LEU A 189 14.21 3.69 9.53
N GLN A 190 14.07 2.37 9.36
CA GLN A 190 15.22 1.47 9.19
C GLN A 190 15.88 1.62 7.82
N GLU A 191 15.21 2.24 6.86
CA GLU A 191 15.76 2.59 5.56
C GLU A 191 16.26 4.05 5.58
N PRO A 192 17.59 4.30 5.67
CA PRO A 192 18.12 5.65 5.92
C PRO A 192 17.69 6.68 4.88
N ALA A 193 17.57 6.27 3.61
CA ALA A 193 17.15 7.13 2.52
C ALA A 193 15.69 7.60 2.64
N ALA A 194 14.81 6.76 3.18
CA ALA A 194 13.39 7.05 3.31
C ALA A 194 13.12 8.05 4.45
N GLY A 195 13.91 7.99 5.53
CA GLY A 195 13.80 8.87 6.70
C GLY A 195 14.63 10.16 6.63
N ALA A 196 15.61 10.27 5.71
CA ALA A 196 16.57 11.38 5.70
C ALA A 196 15.91 12.76 5.68
N ARG A 197 14.87 12.95 4.85
CA ARG A 197 14.13 14.22 4.75
C ARG A 197 13.42 14.59 6.05
N ILE A 198 12.83 13.62 6.74
CA ILE A 198 12.16 13.81 8.03
C ILE A 198 13.18 14.20 9.10
N LEU A 199 14.30 13.48 9.18
CA LEU A 199 15.33 13.69 10.21
C LEU A 199 15.99 15.07 10.11
N VAL A 200 16.06 15.67 8.91
CA VAL A 200 16.52 17.06 8.72
C VAL A 200 15.55 18.07 9.33
N LEU A 201 14.24 17.77 9.32
CA LEU A 201 13.20 18.64 9.87
C LEU A 201 12.99 18.44 11.37
N GLY A 202 13.25 17.24 11.89
CA GLY A 202 13.16 16.91 13.30
C GLY A 202 12.85 15.43 13.56
N GLU A 203 12.35 15.13 14.76
CA GLU A 203 11.93 13.76 15.10
C GLU A 203 10.60 13.40 14.42
N PRO A 204 10.45 12.18 13.88
CA PRO A 204 9.21 11.76 13.24
C PRO A 204 8.03 11.80 14.22
N VAL A 205 6.93 12.45 13.83
CA VAL A 205 5.71 12.60 14.65
C VAL A 205 4.49 12.10 13.90
N LEU A 206 3.74 11.18 14.51
CA LEU A 206 2.41 10.78 14.03
C LEU A 206 1.27 11.36 14.88
N GLU A 207 1.56 11.83 16.09
CA GLU A 207 0.56 12.33 17.03
C GLU A 207 -0.13 13.61 16.56
N GLY A 208 -1.38 13.77 17.00
CA GLY A 208 -2.24 14.90 16.66
C GLY A 208 -2.89 14.81 15.28
N GLY A 209 -3.52 15.91 14.90
CA GLY A 209 -4.33 16.00 13.69
C GLY A 209 -5.79 15.59 13.92
N SER A 210 -6.63 15.85 12.94
CA SER A 210 -8.04 15.50 12.99
C SER A 210 -8.25 14.02 12.69
N HIS A 211 -9.24 13.39 13.32
CA HIS A 211 -9.71 12.05 12.94
C HIS A 211 -10.44 12.06 11.58
N ARG A 212 -10.90 13.22 11.14
CA ARG A 212 -11.55 13.39 9.84
C ARG A 212 -10.51 13.48 8.74
N THR A 213 -10.71 12.71 7.68
CA THR A 213 -9.91 12.81 6.46
C THR A 213 -10.18 14.14 5.76
N ALA A 214 -9.21 14.63 4.99
CA ALA A 214 -9.37 15.87 4.23
C ALA A 214 -10.54 15.78 3.23
N ALA A 215 -10.75 14.60 2.62
CA ALA A 215 -11.94 14.33 1.81
C ALA A 215 -13.23 14.61 2.58
N SER A 216 -13.37 14.07 3.79
CA SER A 216 -14.56 14.30 4.62
C SER A 216 -14.68 15.71 5.17
N ALA A 217 -13.56 16.44 5.32
CA ALA A 217 -13.53 17.78 5.89
C ALA A 217 -13.88 18.86 4.87
N TRP A 218 -13.46 18.69 3.62
CA TRP A 218 -13.55 19.75 2.60
C TRP A 218 -14.55 19.49 1.48
N LEU A 219 -15.04 18.26 1.37
CA LEU A 219 -15.91 17.84 0.28
C LEU A 219 -17.27 17.43 0.80
N TRP A 220 -18.30 17.70 0.00
CA TRP A 220 -19.64 17.18 0.28
C TRP A 220 -19.68 15.66 0.07
N GLU A 221 -20.33 14.94 0.99
CA GLU A 221 -20.52 13.49 0.98
C GLU A 221 -21.06 12.94 -0.36
N GLY A 222 -22.02 13.62 -0.99
CA GLY A 222 -22.57 13.23 -2.29
C GLY A 222 -21.52 13.22 -3.42
N MET A 223 -20.50 14.08 -3.33
CA MET A 223 -19.41 14.10 -4.31
C MET A 223 -18.43 12.95 -4.09
N ILE A 224 -18.17 12.56 -2.84
CA ILE A 224 -17.22 11.48 -2.50
C ILE A 224 -17.59 10.18 -3.25
N GLY A 225 -18.88 9.82 -3.25
CA GLY A 225 -19.37 8.64 -3.98
C GLY A 225 -19.16 8.74 -5.49
N ARG A 226 -19.52 9.89 -6.10
CA ARG A 226 -19.36 10.13 -7.55
C ARG A 226 -17.89 10.05 -7.99
N LEU A 227 -16.97 10.58 -7.18
CA LEU A 227 -15.55 10.57 -7.50
C LEU A 227 -14.95 9.17 -7.50
N TRP A 228 -15.35 8.29 -6.58
CA TRP A 228 -14.91 6.89 -6.61
C TRP A 228 -15.30 6.20 -7.93
N THR A 229 -16.55 6.36 -8.35
CA THR A 229 -17.02 5.80 -9.62
C THR A 229 -16.30 6.40 -10.84
N ALA A 230 -16.15 7.74 -10.87
CA ALA A 230 -15.52 8.44 -11.99
C ALA A 230 -14.02 8.12 -12.14
N LEU A 231 -13.36 7.73 -11.05
CA LEU A 231 -11.92 7.44 -11.02
C LEU A 231 -11.57 5.96 -11.18
N GLU A 232 -12.55 5.05 -11.25
CA GLU A 232 -12.31 3.62 -11.43
C GLU A 232 -11.52 3.31 -12.71
N SER A 233 -11.96 3.82 -13.87
CA SER A 233 -11.25 3.57 -15.14
C SER A 233 -9.84 4.18 -15.16
N PRO A 234 -9.63 5.45 -14.76
CA PRO A 234 -8.28 6.01 -14.58
C PRO A 234 -7.40 5.18 -13.63
N PHE A 235 -7.96 4.64 -12.54
CA PHE A 235 -7.21 3.81 -11.61
C PHE A 235 -6.75 2.50 -12.26
N VAL A 236 -7.64 1.80 -12.96
CA VAL A 236 -7.30 0.57 -13.69
C VAL A 236 -6.20 0.83 -14.71
N ALA A 237 -6.24 1.97 -15.41
CA ALA A 237 -5.20 2.35 -16.37
C ALA A 237 -3.83 2.57 -15.69
N LEU A 238 -3.80 3.16 -14.49
CA LEU A 238 -2.57 3.32 -13.69
C LEU A 238 -2.06 1.99 -13.14
N LEU A 239 -2.95 1.09 -12.72
CA LEU A 239 -2.63 -0.19 -12.10
C LEU A 239 -2.12 -1.24 -13.11
N SER A 240 -2.67 -1.23 -14.33
CA SER A 240 -2.45 -2.25 -15.36
C SER A 240 -0.97 -2.55 -15.70
N PRO A 241 -0.06 -1.55 -15.81
CA PRO A 241 1.35 -1.83 -16.09
C PRO A 241 2.04 -2.67 -15.00
N SER A 242 1.92 -2.26 -13.73
CA SER A 242 2.50 -2.99 -12.60
C SER A 242 1.84 -4.35 -12.41
N TRP A 243 0.53 -4.43 -12.62
CA TRP A 243 -0.23 -5.69 -12.62
C TRP A 243 0.31 -6.68 -13.67
N SER A 244 0.37 -6.24 -14.93
CA SER A 244 0.87 -7.06 -16.04
C SER A 244 2.32 -7.48 -15.83
N ALA A 245 3.17 -6.59 -15.29
CA ALA A 245 4.56 -6.91 -14.97
C ALA A 245 4.66 -8.02 -13.91
N ARG A 246 3.87 -7.92 -12.82
CA ARG A 246 3.77 -8.97 -11.80
C ARG A 246 3.29 -10.29 -12.40
N HIS A 247 2.21 -10.25 -13.18
CA HIS A 247 1.65 -11.44 -13.80
C HIS A 247 2.67 -12.14 -14.71
N ARG A 248 3.39 -11.40 -15.56
CA ARG A 248 4.44 -11.96 -16.42
C ARG A 248 5.61 -12.55 -15.64
N ALA A 249 6.05 -11.88 -14.57
CA ALA A 249 7.15 -12.35 -13.72
C ALA A 249 6.86 -13.73 -13.09
N GLN A 250 5.59 -14.08 -12.91
CA GLN A 250 5.16 -15.35 -12.32
C GLN A 250 4.77 -16.43 -13.35
N SER A 251 5.01 -16.20 -14.63
CA SER A 251 4.61 -17.14 -15.70
C SER A 251 5.28 -18.52 -15.58
N ALA A 252 6.59 -18.55 -15.32
CA ALA A 252 7.34 -19.79 -15.14
C ALA A 252 6.84 -20.61 -13.94
N ALA A 253 6.58 -19.94 -12.80
CA ALA A 253 6.03 -20.59 -11.60
C ALA A 253 4.65 -21.20 -11.87
N ARG A 254 3.76 -20.49 -12.60
CA ARG A 254 2.45 -21.04 -12.98
C ARG A 254 2.56 -22.26 -13.90
N SER A 255 3.45 -22.22 -14.89
CA SER A 255 3.72 -23.38 -15.76
C SER A 255 4.24 -24.56 -14.95
N ARG A 256 5.13 -24.32 -13.98
CA ARG A 256 5.68 -25.36 -13.10
C ARG A 256 4.62 -25.98 -12.20
N VAL A 257 3.70 -25.18 -11.63
CA VAL A 257 2.57 -25.71 -10.85
C VAL A 257 1.70 -26.62 -11.70
N ARG A 258 1.36 -26.23 -12.94
CA ARG A 258 0.55 -27.08 -13.83
C ARG A 258 1.22 -28.43 -14.10
N GLU A 259 2.51 -28.42 -14.43
CA GLU A 259 3.28 -29.65 -14.65
C GLU A 259 3.26 -30.57 -13.42
N LEU A 260 3.55 -30.01 -12.24
CA LEU A 260 3.60 -30.77 -10.98
C LEU A 260 2.22 -31.27 -10.57
N GLU A 261 1.16 -30.48 -10.77
CA GLU A 261 -0.21 -30.92 -10.55
C GLU A 261 -0.62 -32.07 -11.47
N ASP A 262 -0.23 -32.02 -12.76
CA ASP A 262 -0.52 -33.10 -13.71
C ASP A 262 0.20 -34.40 -13.30
N ARG A 263 1.45 -34.32 -12.84
CA ARG A 263 2.17 -35.48 -12.25
C ARG A 263 1.47 -36.01 -11.00
N ARG A 264 0.98 -35.12 -10.13
CA ARG A 264 0.21 -35.49 -8.92
C ARG A 264 -1.09 -36.20 -9.27
N ARG A 265 -1.85 -35.71 -10.26
CA ARG A 265 -3.08 -36.36 -10.74
C ARG A 265 -2.83 -37.74 -11.35
N GLN A 266 -1.66 -37.94 -11.97
CA GLN A 266 -1.23 -39.23 -12.51
C GLN A 266 -0.68 -40.20 -11.45
N GLY A 267 -0.59 -39.78 -10.17
CA GLY A 267 0.00 -40.60 -9.10
C GLY A 267 1.52 -40.78 -9.23
N ARG A 268 2.19 -39.91 -10.00
CA ARG A 268 3.63 -39.99 -10.32
C ARG A 268 4.46 -38.90 -9.63
N ILE A 269 3.86 -38.13 -8.72
CA ILE A 269 4.59 -37.07 -8.03
C ILE A 269 5.49 -37.66 -6.94
N GLU A 270 6.77 -37.33 -7.00
CA GLU A 270 7.71 -37.72 -5.96
C GLU A 270 7.65 -36.77 -4.76
N MET A 271 8.21 -37.21 -3.63
CA MET A 271 8.20 -36.42 -2.41
C MET A 271 8.86 -35.02 -2.58
N PRO A 272 10.05 -34.88 -3.20
CA PRO A 272 10.65 -33.55 -3.44
C PRO A 272 9.79 -32.66 -4.34
N GLU A 273 9.13 -33.24 -5.34
CA GLU A 273 8.23 -32.54 -6.26
C GLU A 273 6.95 -32.06 -5.56
N LEU A 274 6.42 -32.83 -4.61
CA LEU A 274 5.28 -32.42 -3.80
C LEU A 274 5.62 -31.23 -2.90
N VAL A 275 6.83 -31.20 -2.33
CA VAL A 275 7.33 -30.05 -1.55
C VAL A 275 7.53 -28.84 -2.46
N GLU A 276 8.07 -29.04 -3.66
CA GLU A 276 8.21 -27.99 -4.67
C GLU A 276 6.85 -27.41 -5.06
N LEU A 277 5.87 -28.27 -5.31
CA LEU A 277 4.50 -27.88 -5.63
C LEU A 277 3.90 -27.06 -4.48
N ALA A 278 4.00 -27.53 -3.24
CA ALA A 278 3.50 -26.83 -2.07
C ALA A 278 4.10 -25.41 -1.94
N ARG A 279 5.42 -25.30 -2.07
CA ARG A 279 6.14 -24.01 -2.02
C ARG A 279 5.74 -23.08 -3.16
N THR A 280 5.63 -23.60 -4.38
CA THR A 280 5.28 -22.78 -5.55
C THR A 280 3.83 -22.31 -5.48
N VAL A 281 2.91 -23.14 -4.97
CA VAL A 281 1.52 -22.76 -4.68
C VAL A 281 1.46 -21.73 -3.55
N GLU A 282 2.28 -21.85 -2.50
CA GLU A 282 2.36 -20.85 -1.43
C GLU A 282 2.78 -19.49 -1.99
N GLN A 283 3.77 -19.47 -2.89
CA GLN A 283 4.22 -18.26 -3.55
C GLN A 283 3.15 -17.64 -4.47
N LEU A 284 2.40 -18.43 -5.23
CA LEU A 284 1.42 -17.91 -6.20
C LEU A 284 0.06 -17.58 -5.59
N ALA A 285 -0.43 -18.45 -4.70
CA ALA A 285 -1.79 -18.44 -4.19
C ALA A 285 -1.89 -18.24 -2.68
N GLY A 286 -0.75 -18.18 -1.98
CA GLY A 286 -0.69 -17.90 -0.55
C GLY A 286 -0.73 -19.16 0.32
N ALA A 287 -0.46 -18.94 1.61
CA ALA A 287 -0.34 -19.98 2.63
C ALA A 287 -1.56 -20.92 2.70
N ARG A 288 -2.78 -20.37 2.65
CA ARG A 288 -4.03 -21.15 2.74
C ARG A 288 -4.17 -22.17 1.61
N ALA A 289 -3.76 -21.82 0.39
CA ALA A 289 -3.80 -22.73 -0.77
C ALA A 289 -2.75 -23.84 -0.67
N ALA A 290 -1.58 -23.54 -0.08
CA ALA A 290 -0.48 -24.48 0.07
C ALA A 290 -0.63 -25.46 1.24
N TYR A 291 -1.40 -25.08 2.27
CA TYR A 291 -1.63 -25.90 3.48
C TYR A 291 -1.94 -27.38 3.20
N PRO A 292 -2.93 -27.75 2.35
CA PRO A 292 -3.23 -29.17 2.09
C PRO A 292 -2.06 -29.94 1.47
N LEU A 293 -1.21 -29.27 0.67
CA LEU A 293 -0.03 -29.88 0.04
C LEU A 293 1.08 -30.13 1.07
N TYR A 294 1.35 -29.18 1.96
CA TYR A 294 2.28 -29.38 3.06
C TYR A 294 1.79 -30.44 4.05
N ARG A 295 0.49 -30.51 4.30
CA ARG A 295 -0.11 -31.55 5.14
C ARG A 295 0.10 -32.93 4.52
N GLN A 296 -0.14 -33.07 3.22
CA GLN A 296 0.11 -34.32 2.48
C GLN A 296 1.59 -34.70 2.54
N ALA A 297 2.48 -33.75 2.24
CA ALA A 297 3.93 -33.93 2.30
C ALA A 297 4.38 -34.41 3.69
N TYR A 298 3.94 -33.74 4.76
CA TYR A 298 4.31 -34.09 6.13
C TYR A 298 3.79 -35.48 6.56
N ALA A 299 2.60 -35.87 6.09
CA ALA A 299 2.04 -37.19 6.36
C ALA A 299 2.85 -38.31 5.68
N SER A 300 3.35 -38.06 4.46
CA SER A 300 4.22 -38.99 3.73
C SER A 300 5.63 -39.05 4.30
N GLN A 301 6.19 -37.90 4.69
CA GLN A 301 7.53 -37.80 5.26
C GLN A 301 7.56 -36.77 6.38
N ARG A 302 7.76 -37.23 7.63
CA ARG A 302 7.90 -36.34 8.78
C ARG A 302 9.32 -35.81 8.83
N SER A 303 9.48 -34.52 8.58
CA SER A 303 10.73 -33.79 8.80
C SER A 303 10.48 -32.47 9.54
N PRO A 304 11.47 -31.95 10.29
CA PRO A 304 11.35 -30.65 10.95
C PRO A 304 11.06 -29.49 9.97
N GLN A 305 11.62 -29.54 8.76
CA GLN A 305 11.40 -28.53 7.71
C GLN A 305 9.94 -28.54 7.25
N LEU A 306 9.35 -29.72 7.06
CA LEU A 306 7.94 -29.85 6.68
C LEU A 306 7.01 -29.51 7.83
N ALA A 307 7.38 -29.83 9.08
CA ALA A 307 6.63 -29.41 10.25
C ALA A 307 6.55 -27.88 10.34
N LEU A 308 7.67 -27.18 10.13
CA LEU A 308 7.71 -25.73 10.14
C LEU A 308 6.88 -25.11 9.00
N ALA A 309 7.04 -25.61 7.77
CA ALA A 309 6.26 -25.13 6.62
C ALA A 309 4.75 -25.37 6.79
N LEU A 310 4.37 -26.53 7.34
CA LEU A 310 2.99 -26.85 7.69
C LEU A 310 2.47 -25.91 8.78
N ALA A 311 3.21 -25.69 9.86
CA ALA A 311 2.82 -24.80 10.95
C ALA A 311 2.65 -23.34 10.47
N ARG A 312 3.56 -22.85 9.62
CA ARG A 312 3.44 -21.53 8.99
C ARG A 312 2.17 -21.41 8.15
N THR A 313 1.92 -22.38 7.26
CA THR A 313 0.73 -22.33 6.40
C THR A 313 -0.58 -22.55 7.15
N MET A 314 -0.52 -23.29 8.26
CA MET A 314 -1.63 -23.48 9.19
C MET A 314 -2.09 -22.17 9.82
N ALA A 315 -1.21 -21.18 10.04
CA ALA A 315 -1.61 -19.89 10.61
C ALA A 315 -2.66 -19.15 9.77
N ALA A 316 -2.73 -19.42 8.45
CA ALA A 316 -3.74 -18.87 7.55
C ALA A 316 -5.08 -19.64 7.54
N VAL A 317 -5.15 -20.77 8.25
CA VAL A 317 -6.31 -21.69 8.29
C VAL A 317 -6.85 -21.85 9.70
N ASP A 318 -5.96 -22.08 10.67
CA ASP A 318 -6.22 -22.34 12.08
C ASP A 318 -5.08 -21.73 12.93
N LEU A 319 -5.26 -20.46 13.29
CA LEU A 319 -4.25 -19.69 14.03
C LEU A 319 -3.94 -20.29 15.42
N PRO A 320 -4.93 -20.69 16.24
CA PRO A 320 -4.66 -21.34 17.53
C PRO A 320 -3.79 -22.59 17.40
N GLN A 321 -4.12 -23.48 16.46
CA GLN A 321 -3.34 -24.71 16.29
C GLN A 321 -1.94 -24.44 15.73
N ALA A 322 -1.81 -23.44 14.84
CA ALA A 322 -0.51 -23.02 14.34
C ALA A 322 0.41 -22.50 15.46
N ARG A 323 -0.12 -21.71 16.42
CA ARG A 323 0.65 -21.24 17.58
C ARG A 323 1.15 -22.39 18.43
N ILE A 324 0.31 -23.39 18.71
CA ILE A 324 0.71 -24.60 19.45
C ILE A 324 1.83 -25.34 18.71
N ALA A 325 1.68 -25.55 17.40
CA ALA A 325 2.68 -26.24 16.58
C ALA A 325 4.02 -25.48 16.55
N LEU A 326 3.99 -24.15 16.39
CA LEU A 326 5.19 -23.31 16.39
C LEU A 326 5.86 -23.27 17.78
N ALA A 327 5.08 -23.23 18.87
CA ALA A 327 5.62 -23.27 20.23
C ALA A 327 6.35 -24.60 20.51
N HIS A 328 5.79 -25.73 20.07
CA HIS A 328 6.46 -27.03 20.15
C HIS A 328 7.77 -27.06 19.34
N LEU A 329 7.79 -26.49 18.14
CA LEU A 329 9.01 -26.41 17.32
C LEU A 329 10.06 -25.48 17.95
N ALA A 330 9.64 -24.34 18.50
CA ALA A 330 10.50 -23.38 19.18
C ALA A 330 11.13 -23.95 20.47
N GLY A 331 10.43 -24.84 21.18
CA GLY A 331 10.96 -25.54 22.35
C GLY A 331 11.89 -26.73 22.04
N SER A 332 12.09 -27.06 20.76
CA SER A 332 12.94 -28.19 20.36
C SER A 332 14.43 -27.83 20.31
N SER A 333 15.31 -28.83 20.36
CA SER A 333 16.76 -28.66 20.16
C SER A 333 17.17 -28.54 18.68
N HIS A 334 16.22 -28.46 17.74
CA HIS A 334 16.49 -28.43 16.32
C HIS A 334 16.95 -27.04 15.85
N ALA A 335 17.77 -26.97 14.80
CA ALA A 335 18.26 -25.71 14.21
C ALA A 335 17.16 -24.75 13.70
N LEU A 336 15.91 -25.20 13.64
CA LEU A 336 14.74 -24.41 13.19
C LEU A 336 13.98 -23.76 14.35
N ALA A 337 14.37 -24.02 15.61
CA ALA A 337 13.67 -23.49 16.78
C ALA A 337 13.59 -21.96 16.79
N SER A 338 14.69 -21.28 16.46
CA SER A 338 14.76 -19.81 16.36
C SER A 338 13.83 -19.25 15.27
N GLU A 339 13.74 -19.92 14.12
CA GLU A 339 12.82 -19.50 13.05
C GLU A 339 11.36 -19.70 13.46
N ALA A 340 11.04 -20.81 14.14
CA ALA A 340 9.71 -21.05 14.69
C ALA A 340 9.33 -20.01 15.75
N GLU A 341 10.27 -19.62 16.61
CA GLU A 341 10.06 -18.59 17.62
C GLU A 341 9.82 -17.22 16.99
N HIS A 342 10.60 -16.87 15.96
CA HIS A 342 10.39 -15.63 15.20
C HIS A 342 8.98 -15.60 14.55
N LEU A 343 8.57 -16.69 13.91
CA LEU A 343 7.23 -16.80 13.34
C LEU A 343 6.14 -16.69 14.42
N LEU A 344 6.32 -17.35 15.57
CA LEU A 344 5.38 -17.31 16.68
C LEU A 344 5.18 -15.88 17.21
N ARG A 345 6.26 -15.10 17.37
CA ARG A 345 6.20 -13.70 17.80
C ARG A 345 5.57 -12.77 16.76
N ALA A 346 5.64 -13.14 15.48
CA ALA A 346 5.04 -12.38 14.40
C ALA A 346 3.53 -12.65 14.23
N LEU A 347 2.98 -13.69 14.87
CA LEU A 347 1.55 -13.98 14.79
C LEU A 347 0.73 -12.99 15.63
N PRO A 348 -0.44 -12.55 15.14
CA PRO A 348 -1.32 -11.68 15.91
C PRO A 348 -1.79 -12.38 17.18
N ASP A 349 -1.94 -11.62 18.26
CA ASP A 349 -2.46 -12.15 19.52
C ASP A 349 -3.96 -12.44 19.42
N VAL A 350 -4.32 -13.68 19.73
CA VAL A 350 -5.69 -14.21 19.64
C VAL A 350 -6.65 -13.46 20.58
N THR A 351 -6.13 -12.86 21.64
CA THR A 351 -6.90 -12.08 22.61
C THR A 351 -7.37 -10.73 22.07
N GLN A 352 -6.80 -10.23 20.96
CA GLN A 352 -7.19 -8.95 20.37
C GLN A 352 -8.27 -9.07 19.30
N THR A 353 -8.51 -10.27 18.76
CA THR A 353 -9.71 -10.55 17.94
C THR A 353 -10.90 -10.73 18.87
N GLY A 354 -11.36 -9.63 19.45
CA GLY A 354 -12.47 -9.61 20.39
C GLY A 354 -13.70 -10.30 19.81
N GLU A 355 -14.39 -11.06 20.68
CA GLU A 355 -15.83 -11.24 20.53
C GLU A 355 -16.43 -9.86 20.22
N PRO A 356 -17.22 -9.72 19.12
CA PRO A 356 -17.97 -8.50 18.94
C PRO A 356 -18.77 -8.31 20.22
N ALA A 357 -18.54 -7.20 20.92
CA ALA A 357 -19.29 -6.86 22.12
C ALA A 357 -20.75 -7.09 21.79
N SER A 358 -21.35 -8.11 22.41
CA SER A 358 -22.75 -8.42 22.22
C SER A 358 -23.50 -7.21 22.78
N GLU A 359 -23.91 -6.32 21.88
CA GLU A 359 -24.82 -5.23 22.20
C GLU A 359 -26.10 -5.90 22.70
N HIS A 360 -26.26 -5.96 24.02
CA HIS A 360 -27.51 -6.31 24.65
C HIS A 360 -28.55 -5.27 24.19
N PRO A 361 -29.62 -5.68 23.48
CA PRO A 361 -30.70 -4.77 23.18
C PRO A 361 -31.33 -4.35 24.51
N SER A 362 -31.33 -3.04 24.76
CA SER A 362 -32.03 -2.41 25.90
C SER A 362 -33.50 -2.20 25.57
#